data_AF-A0A961RG61-F1
#
_entry.id   AF-A0A961RG61-F1
#
_cell.length_a   1.000
_cell.length_b   1.000
_cell.length_c   1.000
_cell.angle_alpha   90.00
_cell.angle_beta   90.00
_cell.angle_gamma   90.00
#
_symmetry.space_group_name_H-M   'P 1'
#
loop_
_entity.id
_entity.type
_entity.pdbx_description
1 polymer ?
#
loop_
_entity_poly.entity_id
_entity_poly.type
_entity_poly.pdbx_seq_one_letter_code
_entity_poly.pdbx_strand_id
1 'polypeptide(L)'
;PVNYSFIFAIAMIGGAFLSGILRGGVAKAERAMPQIWRANFGDSPWKRYAAAFVAGFVVLYGARMAGGCTSGHMMSGMMQTAVSGYIFAAGAFLAGIPTAIYLYSKEA
;
A
#
# COMPACT_ATOMS: atom_id res chain seq x y z
N PRO A 1 -23.63 12.19 -1.15
CA PRO A 1 -23.41 11.25 -2.27
C PRO A 1 -22.06 11.48 -2.99
N VAL A 2 -21.66 12.74 -3.20
CA VAL A 2 -20.34 13.10 -3.74
C VAL A 2 -19.66 14.03 -2.74
N ASN A 3 -18.66 13.52 -2.02
CA ASN A 3 -17.85 14.31 -1.10
C ASN A 3 -16.43 14.47 -1.66
N TYR A 4 -15.65 15.38 -1.07
CA TYR A 4 -14.27 15.60 -1.48
C TYR A 4 -13.45 14.30 -1.50
N SER A 5 -13.59 13.45 -0.48
CA SER A 5 -12.86 12.18 -0.37
C SER A 5 -13.19 11.20 -1.51
N PHE A 6 -14.44 11.19 -1.97
CA PHE A 6 -14.90 10.34 -3.07
C PHE A 6 -14.34 10.83 -4.41
N ILE A 7 -14.38 12.14 -4.66
CA ILE A 7 -13.75 12.76 -5.84
C ILE A 7 -12.23 12.50 -5.82
N PHE A 8 -11.59 12.69 -4.67
CA PHE A 8 -10.17 12.45 -4.48
C PHE A 8 -9.79 10.99 -4.75
N ALA A 9 -10.58 10.02 -4.28
CA ALA A 9 -10.35 8.60 -4.54
C ALA A 9 -10.44 8.27 -6.04
N ILE A 10 -11.46 8.78 -6.74
CA ILE A 10 -11.60 8.61 -8.18
C ILE A 10 -10.44 9.26 -8.93
N ALA A 11 -10.04 10.48 -8.53
CA ALA A 11 -8.92 11.19 -9.13
C ALA A 11 -7.58 10.46 -8.94
N MET A 12 -7.34 9.84 -7.78
CA MET A 12 -6.14 9.00 -7.58
C MET A 12 -6.12 7.80 -8.51
N ILE A 13 -7.24 7.10 -8.66
CA ILE A 13 -7.35 5.95 -9.57
C ILE A 13 -7.11 6.40 -11.02
N GLY A 14 -7.78 7.47 -11.45
CA GLY A 14 -7.62 8.03 -12.80
C GLY A 14 -6.21 8.55 -13.07
N GLY A 15 -5.60 9.25 -12.11
CA GLY A 15 -4.24 9.77 -12.20
C GLY A 15 -3.20 8.66 -12.28
N ALA A 16 -3.33 7.62 -11.46
CA ALA A 16 -2.46 6.45 -11.52
C ALA A 16 -2.59 5.72 -12.87
N PHE A 17 -3.81 5.57 -13.39
CA PHE A 17 -4.06 4.96 -14.70
C PHE A 17 -3.45 5.77 -15.84
N LEU A 18 -3.66 7.09 -15.86
CA LEU A 18 -3.09 7.99 -16.87
C LEU A 18 -1.56 8.01 -16.80
N SER A 19 -0.98 8.08 -15.61
CA SER A 19 0.47 7.99 -15.39
C SER A 19 1.03 6.67 -15.92
N GLY A 20 0.32 5.57 -15.69
CA GLY A 20 0.68 4.25 -16.21
C GLY A 20 0.73 4.20 -17.74
N ILE A 21 -0.24 4.81 -18.42
CA ILE A 21 -0.26 4.88 -19.89
C ILE A 21 0.88 5.75 -20.41
N LEU A 22 1.06 6.95 -19.84
CA LEU A 22 2.08 7.91 -20.26
C LEU A 22 3.52 7.37 -20.09
N ARG A 23 3.74 6.50 -19.10
CA ARG A 23 5.03 5.82 -18.88
C ARG A 23 5.26 4.58 -19.75
N GLY A 24 4.38 4.29 -20.71
CA GLY A 24 4.52 3.12 -21.59
C GLY A 24 3.94 1.81 -21.02
N GLY A 25 3.19 1.89 -19.92
CA GLY A 25 2.52 0.77 -19.27
C GLY A 25 3.42 -0.03 -18.32
N VAL A 26 2.80 -0.94 -17.56
CA VAL A 26 3.52 -1.92 -16.73
C VAL A 26 3.91 -3.11 -17.59
N ALA A 27 5.15 -3.58 -17.47
CA ALA A 27 5.66 -4.75 -18.17
C ALA A 27 4.73 -5.97 -17.93
N LYS A 28 4.42 -6.76 -18.97
CA LYS A 28 3.50 -7.91 -18.87
C LYS A 28 3.90 -8.88 -17.75
N ALA A 29 5.20 -9.06 -17.53
CA ALA A 29 5.74 -9.92 -16.48
C ALA A 29 5.46 -9.42 -15.05
N GLU A 30 5.23 -8.12 -14.85
CA GLU A 30 4.98 -7.53 -13.53
C GLU A 30 3.49 -7.24 -13.25
N ARG A 31 2.65 -7.25 -14.28
CA ARG A 31 1.21 -6.96 -14.15
C ARG A 31 0.48 -7.88 -13.17
N ALA A 32 0.80 -9.17 -13.19
CA ALA A 32 0.19 -10.15 -12.28
C ALA A 32 0.94 -10.18 -10.94
N MET A 33 2.27 -10.20 -10.98
CA MET A 33 3.11 -10.31 -9.80
C MET A 33 4.57 -9.89 -10.08
N PRO A 34 5.22 -9.20 -9.13
CA PRO A 34 6.62 -8.81 -9.21
C PRO A 34 7.52 -10.03 -8.97
N GLN A 35 8.77 -9.92 -9.40
CA GLN A 35 9.77 -10.98 -9.28
C GLN A 35 10.04 -11.37 -7.82
N ILE A 36 10.05 -10.40 -6.90
CA ILE A 36 10.18 -10.63 -5.45
C ILE A 36 9.11 -11.59 -4.89
N TRP A 37 7.86 -11.50 -5.37
CA TRP A 37 6.82 -12.44 -4.92
C TRP A 37 7.08 -13.84 -5.47
N ARG A 38 7.50 -13.96 -6.74
CA ARG A 38 7.85 -15.26 -7.34
C ARG A 38 8.98 -15.95 -6.58
N ALA A 39 10.02 -15.20 -6.21
CA ALA A 39 11.18 -15.72 -5.49
C ALA A 39 10.82 -16.27 -4.10
N ASN A 40 9.86 -15.65 -3.40
CA ASN A 40 9.50 -16.03 -2.03
C ASN A 40 8.30 -16.99 -1.94
N PHE A 41 7.28 -16.80 -2.76
CA PHE A 41 5.97 -17.47 -2.64
C PHE A 41 5.56 -18.29 -3.88
N GLY A 42 6.39 -18.30 -4.93
CA GLY A 42 6.16 -19.03 -6.19
C GLY A 42 5.27 -18.27 -7.18
N ASP A 43 4.99 -18.91 -8.33
CA ASP A 43 4.36 -18.27 -9.50
C ASP A 43 2.83 -18.40 -9.57
N SER A 44 2.14 -18.57 -8.43
CA SER A 44 0.69 -18.73 -8.39
C SER A 44 -0.02 -17.37 -8.21
N PRO A 45 -0.75 -16.86 -9.23
CA PRO A 45 -1.46 -15.58 -9.11
C PRO A 45 -2.55 -15.60 -8.06
N TRP A 46 -3.22 -16.74 -7.88
CA TRP A 46 -4.29 -16.90 -6.89
C TRP A 46 -3.80 -16.67 -5.47
N LYS A 47 -2.62 -17.21 -5.12
CA LYS A 47 -2.01 -17.00 -3.80
C LYS A 47 -1.75 -15.53 -3.52
N ARG A 48 -1.29 -14.78 -4.53
CA ARG A 48 -1.04 -13.34 -4.41
C ARG A 48 -2.32 -12.55 -4.21
N TYR A 49 -3.36 -12.81 -5.01
CA TYR A 49 -4.63 -12.09 -4.86
C TYR A 49 -5.30 -12.38 -3.53
N ALA A 50 -5.29 -13.64 -3.07
CA ALA A 50 -5.80 -14.01 -1.76
C ALA A 50 -5.02 -13.30 -0.63
N ALA A 51 -3.69 -13.31 -0.70
CA ALA A 51 -2.85 -12.62 0.29
C ALA A 51 -3.07 -11.10 0.28
N ALA A 52 -3.15 -10.47 -0.90
CA ALA A 52 -3.40 -9.04 -1.03
C ALA A 52 -4.80 -8.65 -0.50
N PHE A 53 -5.81 -9.49 -0.73
CA PHE A 53 -7.15 -9.29 -0.20
C PHE A 53 -7.15 -9.33 1.34
N VAL A 54 -6.60 -10.40 1.93
CA VAL A 54 -6.49 -10.54 3.40
C VAL A 54 -5.67 -9.40 4.02
N ALA A 55 -4.53 -9.05 3.42
CA ALA A 55 -3.72 -7.91 3.85
C ALA A 55 -4.52 -6.59 3.78
N GLY A 56 -5.35 -6.41 2.76
CA GLY A 56 -6.26 -5.27 2.65
C GLY A 56 -7.22 -5.15 3.83
N PHE A 57 -7.83 -6.26 4.29
CA PHE A 57 -8.67 -6.25 5.50
C PHE A 57 -7.88 -5.84 6.75
N VAL A 58 -6.67 -6.38 6.92
CA VAL A 58 -5.81 -6.04 8.07
C VAL A 58 -5.43 -4.56 8.04
N VAL A 59 -5.09 -4.01 6.88
CA VAL A 59 -4.78 -2.58 6.72
C VAL A 59 -6.00 -1.71 7.00
N LEU A 60 -7.18 -2.08 6.49
CA LEU A 60 -8.44 -1.37 6.76
C LEU A 60 -8.78 -1.36 8.25
N TYR A 61 -8.67 -2.51 8.89
CA TYR A 61 -8.89 -2.66 10.33
C TYR A 61 -7.91 -1.80 11.14
N GLY A 62 -6.61 -1.89 10.83
CA GLY A 62 -5.56 -1.09 11.46
C GLY A 62 -5.76 0.42 11.27
N ALA A 63 -6.08 0.86 10.05
CA ALA A 63 -6.35 2.26 9.75
C ALA A 63 -7.56 2.79 10.52
N ARG A 64 -8.59 1.96 10.72
CA ARG A 64 -9.76 2.34 11.52
C ARG A 64 -9.43 2.46 13.00
N MET A 65 -8.66 1.53 13.55
CA MET A 65 -8.20 1.59 14.95
C MET A 65 -7.30 2.79 15.21
N ALA A 66 -6.38 3.09 14.28
CA ALA A 66 -5.48 4.24 14.39
C ALA A 66 -6.17 5.59 14.15
N GLY A 67 -7.43 5.60 13.70
CA GLY A 67 -8.15 6.82 13.36
C GLY A 67 -7.61 7.53 12.12
N GLY A 68 -6.88 6.83 11.24
CA GLY A 68 -6.25 7.44 10.07
C GLY A 68 -5.46 6.48 9.18
N CYS A 69 -4.98 6.99 8.06
CA CYS A 69 -4.19 6.26 7.07
C CYS A 69 -2.82 6.93 6.85
N THR A 70 -1.98 6.33 6.02
CA THR A 70 -0.66 6.88 5.66
C THR A 70 -0.73 8.24 4.98
N SER A 71 -1.71 8.52 4.12
CA SER A 71 -1.82 9.84 3.51
C SER A 71 -2.26 10.91 4.51
N GLY A 72 -3.29 10.63 5.31
CA GLY A 72 -3.87 11.62 6.23
C GLY A 72 -3.13 11.76 7.56
N HIS A 73 -2.87 10.65 8.24
CA HIS A 73 -2.32 10.67 9.61
C HIS A 73 -0.80 10.76 9.62
N MET A 74 -0.14 10.12 8.65
CA MET A 74 1.32 10.20 8.52
C MET A 74 1.75 11.40 7.67
N MET A 75 1.51 11.42 6.36
CA MET A 75 2.03 12.50 5.49
C MET A 75 1.48 13.87 5.87
N SER A 76 0.16 14.06 5.89
CA SER A 76 -0.43 15.35 6.25
C SER A 76 -0.27 15.67 7.75
N GLY A 77 -0.31 14.67 8.64
CA GLY A 77 -0.15 14.88 10.08
C GLY A 77 1.26 15.35 10.46
N MET A 78 2.30 14.74 9.90
CA MET A 78 3.68 15.17 10.14
C MET A 78 3.98 16.55 9.56
N MET A 79 3.43 16.91 8.39
CA MET A 79 3.58 18.27 7.85
C MET A 79 2.91 19.33 8.74
N GLN A 80 1.83 18.96 9.44
CA GLN A 80 1.15 19.80 10.43
C GLN A 80 1.78 19.72 11.82
N THR A 81 2.96 19.08 11.95
CA THR A 81 3.69 18.84 13.21
C THR A 81 2.84 18.17 14.30
N ALA A 82 1.81 17.41 13.91
CA ALA A 82 0.97 16.68 14.84
C ALA A 82 1.75 15.52 15.47
N VAL A 83 1.79 15.48 16.80
CA VAL A 83 2.47 14.42 17.57
C VAL A 83 1.96 13.03 17.18
N SER A 84 0.65 12.91 16.95
CA SER A 84 0.02 11.66 16.51
C SER A 84 0.57 11.16 15.17
N GLY A 85 0.94 12.06 14.26
CA GLY A 85 1.50 11.68 12.96
C GLY A 85 2.89 11.06 13.08
N TYR A 86 3.73 11.59 13.98
CA TYR A 86 5.04 11.00 14.26
C TYR A 86 4.93 9.64 14.95
N ILE A 87 4.02 9.50 15.93
CA ILE A 87 3.78 8.22 16.62
C ILE A 87 3.27 7.16 15.63
N PHE A 88 2.32 7.53 14.77
CA PHE A 88 1.82 6.64 13.75
C PHE A 88 2.91 6.23 12.76
N ALA A 89 3.73 7.19 12.30
CA ALA A 89 4.84 6.90 11.40
C ALA A 89 5.84 5.93 12.03
N ALA A 90 6.24 6.17 13.27
CA ALA A 90 7.14 5.29 14.02
C ALA A 90 6.55 3.88 14.15
N GLY A 91 5.29 3.74 14.55
CA GLY A 91 4.62 2.44 14.66
C GLY A 91 4.50 1.71 13.32
N ALA A 92 4.14 2.43 12.25
CA ALA A 92 4.02 1.87 10.91
C ALA A 92 5.36 1.35 10.38
N PHE A 93 6.46 2.08 10.58
CA PHE A 93 7.79 1.62 10.16
C PHE A 93 8.34 0.52 11.06
N LEU A 94 8.15 0.61 12.38
CA LEU A 94 8.59 -0.42 13.33
C LEU A 94 7.88 -1.76 13.11
N ALA A 95 6.62 -1.75 12.68
CA ALA A 95 5.93 -2.97 12.29
C ALA A 95 6.26 -3.39 10.84
N GLY A 96 6.28 -2.44 9.92
CA GLY A 96 6.41 -2.70 8.49
C GLY A 96 7.79 -3.21 8.07
N ILE A 97 8.87 -2.62 8.58
CA ILE A 97 10.24 -3.00 8.19
C ILE A 97 10.57 -4.44 8.61
N PRO A 98 10.40 -4.86 9.88
CA PRO A 98 10.67 -6.24 10.27
C PRO A 98 9.77 -7.24 9.55
N THR A 99 8.49 -6.89 9.34
CA THR A 99 7.55 -7.75 8.60
C THR A 99 7.98 -7.95 7.15
N ALA A 100 8.47 -6.89 6.49
CA ALA A 100 8.99 -6.96 5.12
C ALA A 100 10.24 -7.85 5.04
N ILE A 101 11.19 -7.67 5.96
CA ILE A 101 12.43 -8.48 6.03
C ILE A 101 12.09 -9.96 6.28
N TYR A 102 11.14 -10.24 7.17
CA TYR A 102 10.72 -11.60 7.49
C TYR A 102 9.99 -12.29 6.32
N LEU A 103 9.08 -11.59 5.65
CA LEU A 103 8.28 -12.15 4.56
C LEU A 103 9.04 -12.30 3.23
N TYR A 104 9.99 -11.40 2.96
CA TYR A 104 10.74 -11.34 1.70
C TYR A 104 12.24 -11.55 1.94
N SER A 105 12.59 -12.69 2.53
CA SER A 105 13.99 -13.03 2.86
C SER A 105 14.81 -13.51 1.66
N LYS A 106 14.16 -13.93 0.56
CA LYS A 106 14.82 -14.33 -0.67
C LYS A 106 14.79 -13.15 -1.63
N GLU A 107 15.93 -12.51 -1.87
CA GLU A 107 16.07 -11.50 -2.93
C GLU A 107 15.95 -12.16 -4.31
N ALA A 108 15.45 -11.39 -5.27
CA ALA A 108 15.35 -11.76 -6.68
C ALA A 108 16.63 -11.35 -7.42
#